data_AF-A0A485D760-F1
#
_entry.id   AF-A0A485D760-F1
#
_cell.length_a   1.000
_cell.length_b   1.000
_cell.length_c   1.000
_cell.angle_alpha   90.00
_cell.angle_beta   90.00
_cell.angle_gamma   90.00
#
_symmetry.space_group_name_H-M   'P 1'
#
loop_
_entity.id
_entity.type
_entity.pdbx_description
1 polymer ?
#
loop_
_entity_poly.entity_id
_entity_poly.type
_entity_poly.pdbx_seq_one_letter_code
_entity_poly.pdbx_strand_id
1 'polypeptide(L)'
;MSITMMGINAGVIRQDSHFIALALKIKSPRNQESLFFLPVIVLKDLLIALEFRLSQLPQLSAEKRRQYEKLRDKTVQKMHQNIPSIQHAELGKVRTSS
;
A
#
# COMPACT_ATOMS: atom_id res chain seq x y z
N MET A 1 -7.93 1.62 15.23
CA MET A 1 -7.42 0.30 14.79
C MET A 1 -6.08 0.51 14.11
N SER A 2 -5.00 -0.15 14.56
CA SER A 2 -3.71 -0.11 13.87
C SER A 2 -3.64 -1.29 12.89
N ILE A 3 -3.55 -1.01 11.59
CA ILE A 3 -3.25 -2.05 10.61
C ILE A 3 -1.76 -2.36 10.74
N THR A 4 -1.44 -3.52 11.32
CA THR A 4 -0.07 -4.03 11.30
C THR A 4 0.16 -4.67 9.94
N MET A 5 0.99 -4.05 9.10
CA MET A 5 1.34 -4.55 7.77
C MET A 5 2.75 -5.15 7.79
N MET A 6 2.91 -6.33 7.22
CA MET A 6 4.20 -7.00 7.08
C MET A 6 4.74 -6.92 5.65
N GLY A 7 3.87 -6.76 4.66
CA GLY A 7 4.25 -6.60 3.26
C GLY A 7 3.13 -5.96 2.45
N ILE A 8 3.50 -5.36 1.32
CA ILE A 8 2.57 -4.69 0.42
C ILE A 8 3.03 -4.90 -1.02
N ASN A 9 2.09 -5.05 -1.94
CA ASN A 9 2.33 -5.06 -3.37
C ASN A 9 1.20 -4.30 -4.06
N ALA A 10 1.50 -3.66 -5.18
CA ALA A 10 0.51 -2.93 -5.96
C ALA A 10 0.62 -3.27 -7.44
N GLY A 11 -0.51 -3.42 -8.11
CA GLY A 11 -0.60 -3.66 -9.55
C GLY A 11 -1.60 -2.72 -10.18
N VAL A 12 -1.32 -2.26 -11.41
CA VAL A 12 -2.25 -1.40 -12.16
C VAL A 12 -3.21 -2.27 -12.96
N ILE A 13 -4.50 -2.03 -12.80
CA ILE A 13 -5.55 -2.62 -13.64
C ILE A 13 -5.91 -1.59 -14.72
N ARG A 14 -5.76 -2.02 -15.97
CA ARG A 14 -6.14 -1.24 -17.15
C ARG A 14 -7.05 -2.04 -18.06
N GLN A 15 -7.95 -1.34 -18.74
CA GLN A 15 -8.67 -1.85 -19.89
C GLN A 15 -8.21 -1.04 -21.11
N ASP A 16 -7.58 -1.71 -22.07
CA ASP A 16 -6.85 -1.07 -23.17
C ASP A 16 -5.82 -0.05 -22.63
N SER A 17 -5.96 1.22 -23.01
CA SER A 17 -5.15 2.34 -22.54
C SER A 17 -5.73 3.06 -21.33
N HIS A 18 -6.90 2.64 -20.81
CA HIS A 18 -7.59 3.31 -19.72
C HIS A 18 -7.29 2.68 -18.37
N PHE A 19 -6.90 3.51 -17.41
CA PHE A 19 -6.76 3.09 -16.01
C PHE A 19 -8.14 2.80 -15.41
N ILE A 20 -8.25 1.66 -14.74
CA ILE A 20 -9.48 1.26 -14.03
C ILE A 20 -9.30 1.41 -12.53
N ALA A 21 -8.26 0.78 -11.97
CA ALA A 21 -7.97 0.80 -10.54
C ALA A 21 -6.53 0.38 -10.24
N LEU A 22 -6.04 0.71 -9.05
CA LEU A 22 -4.85 0.10 -8.46
C LEU A 22 -5.29 -1.08 -7.59
N ALA A 23 -4.80 -2.27 -7.87
CA ALA A 23 -4.89 -3.42 -7.00
C ALA A 23 -3.82 -3.30 -5.91
N LEU A 24 -4.20 -3.14 -4.65
CA LEU A 24 -3.30 -3.04 -3.51
C LEU A 24 -3.43 -4.30 -2.65
N LYS A 25 -2.40 -5.13 -2.63
CA LYS A 25 -2.37 -6.35 -1.82
C LYS A 25 -1.53 -6.12 -0.56
N ILE A 26 -2.13 -6.36 0.60
CA ILE A 26 -1.50 -6.18 1.91
C ILE A 26 -1.38 -7.54 2.58
N LYS A 27 -0.20 -7.82 3.11
CA LYS A 27 0.07 -8.98 3.96
C LYS A 27 0.14 -8.55 5.43
N SER A 28 -0.72 -9.11 6.25
CA SER A 28 -0.83 -8.90 7.69
C SER A 28 -0.23 -10.07 8.48
N PRO A 29 0.01 -9.92 9.80
CA PRO A 29 0.46 -11.00 10.67
C PRO A 29 -0.33 -12.29 10.48
N ARG A 30 0.32 -13.43 10.76
CA ARG A 30 -0.24 -14.79 10.52
C ARG A 30 -0.50 -15.11 9.05
N ASN A 31 0.24 -14.47 8.14
CA ASN A 31 0.19 -14.71 6.70
C ASN A 31 -1.19 -14.42 6.08
N GLN A 32 -1.99 -13.56 6.72
CA GLN A 32 -3.26 -13.11 6.18
C GLN A 32 -3.01 -12.12 5.05
N GLU A 33 -3.66 -12.31 3.91
CA GLU A 33 -3.56 -11.41 2.76
C GLU A 33 -4.91 -10.77 2.47
N SER A 34 -4.92 -9.48 2.14
CA SER A 34 -6.10 -8.73 1.74
C SER A 34 -5.80 -7.98 0.45
N LEU A 35 -6.74 -8.02 -0.49
CA LEU A 35 -6.63 -7.34 -1.78
C LEU A 35 -7.69 -6.25 -1.85
N PHE A 36 -7.24 -5.02 -2.09
CA PHE A 36 -8.08 -3.84 -2.23
C PHE A 36 -7.99 -3.33 -3.67
N PHE A 37 -9.09 -2.81 -4.19
CA PHE A 37 -9.11 -2.15 -5.50
C PHE A 37 -9.41 -0.67 -5.28
N LEU A 38 -8.49 0.17 -5.73
CA LEU A 38 -8.54 1.62 -5.55
C LEU A 38 -8.83 2.25 -6.92
N PRO A 39 -10.11 2.53 -7.25
CA PRO A 39 -10.43 3.35 -8.41
C PRO A 39 -9.87 4.77 -8.23
N VAL A 40 -9.83 5.56 -9.31
CA VAL A 40 -9.13 6.86 -9.38
C VAL A 40 -9.42 7.76 -8.17
N ILE A 41 -10.70 7.90 -7.79
CA ILE A 41 -11.12 8.79 -6.70
C ILE A 41 -10.51 8.33 -5.36
N VAL A 42 -10.69 7.05 -5.02
CA VAL A 42 -10.18 6.48 -3.76
C VAL A 42 -8.65 6.49 -3.73
N LEU A 43 -8.01 6.21 -4.87
CA LEU A 43 -6.55 6.28 -4.98
C LEU A 43 -6.04 7.71 -4.75
N LYS A 44 -6.72 8.72 -5.31
CA LYS A 44 -6.38 10.13 -5.11
C LYS A 44 -6.45 10.51 -3.63
N ASP A 45 -7.53 10.14 -2.95
CA ASP A 45 -7.69 10.43 -1.52
C ASP A 45 -6.59 9.77 -0.67
N LEU A 46 -6.23 8.52 -0.99
CA LEU A 46 -5.11 7.83 -0.35
C LEU A 46 -3.79 8.58 -0.58
N LEU A 47 -3.50 9.01 -1.81
CA LEU A 47 -2.27 9.73 -2.13
C LEU A 47 -2.20 11.07 -1.38
N ILE A 48 -3.31 11.81 -1.28
CA ILE A 48 -3.39 13.06 -0.50
C ILE A 48 -3.09 12.79 0.98
N ALA A 49 -3.69 11.74 1.56
CA ALA A 49 -3.44 11.38 2.97
C ALA A 49 -1.97 11.00 3.22
N LEU A 50 -1.35 10.28 2.27
CA LEU A 50 0.07 9.92 2.33
C LEU A 50 0.96 11.16 2.21
N GLU A 51 0.69 12.05 1.26
CA GLU A 51 1.44 13.30 1.06
C GLU A 51 1.37 14.18 2.30
N PHE A 52 0.17 14.36 2.87
CA PHE A 52 0.00 15.09 4.13
C PHE A 52 0.80 14.48 5.28
N ARG A 53 0.87 13.15 5.36
CA ARG A 53 1.70 12.51 6.39
C ARG A 53 3.19 12.72 6.16
N LEU A 54 3.64 12.68 4.90
CA LEU A 54 5.03 12.92 4.54
C LEU A 54 5.46 14.37 4.83
N SER A 55 4.58 15.35 4.60
CA SER A 55 4.86 16.77 4.86
C SER A 55 5.03 17.11 6.35
N GLN A 56 4.54 16.24 7.24
CA GLN A 56 4.75 16.34 8.69
C GLN A 56 6.11 15.82 9.16
N LEU A 57 6.77 14.95 8.38
CA LEU A 57 8.04 14.33 8.79
C LEU A 57 9.18 15.34 9.02
N PRO A 58 9.36 16.41 8.20
CA PRO A 58 10.36 17.43 8.47
C PRO A 58 10.14 18.21 9.78
N GLN A 59 8.91 18.23 10.30
CA GLN A 59 8.54 18.94 11.53
C GLN A 59 8.86 18.13 12.80
N LEU A 60 9.36 16.90 12.66
CA LEU A 60 9.77 16.07 13.79
C LEU A 60 11.03 16.65 14.46
N SER A 61 11.10 16.55 15.80
CA SER A 61 12.33 16.84 16.54
C SER A 61 13.47 15.91 16.09
N ALA A 62 14.72 16.33 16.28
CA ALA A 62 15.90 15.56 15.87
C ALA A 62 15.89 14.12 16.44
N GLU A 63 15.46 13.95 17.69
CA GLU A 63 15.33 12.64 18.34
C GLU A 63 14.25 11.77 17.69
N LYS A 64 13.05 12.33 17.48
CA LYS A 64 11.92 11.62 16.84
C LYS A 64 12.24 11.25 15.40
N ARG A 65 12.96 12.12 14.68
CA ARG A 65 13.42 11.86 13.32
C ARG A 65 14.40 10.68 13.25
N ARG A 66 15.40 10.64 14.12
CA ARG A 66 16.34 9.50 14.21
C ARG A 66 15.63 8.19 14.54
N GLN A 67 14.67 8.21 15.46
CA GLN A 67 13.85 7.03 15.78
C GLN A 67 13.02 6.57 14.57
N TYR A 68 12.38 7.51 13.87
CA TYR A 68 11.62 7.23 12.66
C TYR A 68 12.49 6.60 11.57
N GLU A 69 13.67 7.16 11.28
CA GLU A 69 14.59 6.64 10.26
C GLU A 69 15.04 5.20 10.58
N LYS A 70 15.42 4.92 11.83
CA LYS A 70 15.80 3.58 12.27
C LYS A 70 14.63 2.57 12.15
N LEU A 71 13.42 2.98 12.51
CA LEU A 71 12.22 2.14 12.37
C LEU A 71 11.85 1.93 10.90
N ARG A 72 11.96 2.97 10.08
CA ARG A 72 11.69 2.93 8.64
C ARG A 72 12.57 1.89 7.97
N ASP A 73 13.88 1.96 8.15
CA ASP A 73 14.82 1.07 7.44
C ASP A 73 14.57 -0.41 7.82
N LYS A 74 14.36 -0.68 9.12
CA LYS A 74 13.98 -2.01 9.61
C LYS A 74 12.64 -2.49 9.04
N THR A 75 11.68 -1.58 8.89
CA THR A 75 10.34 -1.90 8.36
C THR A 75 10.40 -2.15 6.85
N VAL A 76 11.12 -1.32 6.10
CA VAL A 76 11.33 -1.46 4.66
C VAL A 76 11.97 -2.81 4.34
N GLN A 77 13.03 -3.19 5.06
CA GLN A 77 13.67 -4.50 4.87
C GLN A 77 12.69 -5.65 5.12
N LYS A 78 11.88 -5.59 6.18
CA LYS A 78 10.86 -6.61 6.47
C LYS A 78 9.76 -6.66 5.40
N MET A 79 9.34 -5.50 4.89
CA MET A 79 8.33 -5.41 3.84
C MET A 79 8.82 -6.04 2.53
N HIS A 80 10.06 -5.77 2.13
CA HIS A 80 10.65 -6.38 0.94
C HIS A 80 10.74 -7.91 1.02
N GLN A 81 10.99 -8.47 2.21
CA GLN A 81 11.02 -9.92 2.43
C GLN A 81 9.63 -10.57 2.40
N ASN A 82 8.55 -9.77 2.47
CA ASN A 82 7.18 -10.25 2.65
C ASN A 82 6.22 -9.73 1.56
N ILE A 83 6.74 -9.32 0.40
CA ILE A 83 5.91 -8.82 -0.71
C ILE A 83 4.90 -9.90 -1.11
N PRO A 84 3.58 -9.67 -0.96
CA PRO A 84 2.58 -10.63 -1.40
C PRO A 84 2.50 -10.66 -2.93
N SER A 85 2.29 -11.84 -3.51
CA SER A 85 2.11 -11.96 -4.96
C SER A 85 0.68 -11.60 -5.37
N ILE A 86 0.52 -10.80 -6.43
CA ILE A 86 -0.78 -10.53 -7.05
C ILE A 86 -0.93 -11.53 -8.20
N GLN A 87 -1.85 -12.48 -8.07
CA GLN A 87 -2.09 -13.48 -9.09
C GLN A 87 -3.14 -12.98 -10.10
N HIS A 88 -2.99 -13.35 -11.38
CA HIS A 88 -3.94 -12.97 -12.44
C HIS A 88 -5.39 -13.38 -12.13
N ALA A 89 -5.60 -14.54 -11.47
CA ALA A 89 -6.92 -15.00 -11.07
C ALA A 89 -7.62 -14.06 -10.08
N GLU A 90 -6.85 -13.32 -9.26
CA GLU A 90 -7.40 -12.37 -8.28
C GLU A 90 -7.90 -11.08 -8.96
N LEU A 91 -7.31 -10.71 -10.11
CA LEU A 91 -7.63 -9.51 -10.87
C LEU A 91 -8.91 -9.66 -11.72
N GLY A 92 -9.30 -10.90 -12.04
CA GLY A 92 -10.54 -11.18 -12.79
C GLY A 92 -11.82 -10.75 -12.08
N LYS A 93 -11.78 -10.56 -10.75
CA LYS A 93 -12.93 -10.16 -9.92
C LYS A 93 -13.39 -8.71 -10.12
N VAL A 94 -12.57 -7.87 -10.76
CA VAL A 94 -12.94 -6.46 -11.06
C VAL A 94 -13.95 -6.37 -12.22
N ARG A 95 -14.06 -7.41 -13.06
CA ARG A 95 -14.91 -7.42 -14.26
C ARG A 95 -16.39 -7.74 -14.00
N THR A 96 -16.77 -8.20 -12.81
CA THR A 96 -18.13 -8.72 -12.54
C THR A 96 -19.02 -7.76 -11.75
N SER A 97 -18.56 -6.53 -11.48
CA SER A 97 -19.28 -5.55 -10.65
C SER A 97 -19.76 -4.31 -11.43
N SER A 98 -19.81 -4.42 -12.76
CA SER A 98 -20.34 -3.37 -13.66
C SER A 98 -21.81 -3.57 -13.96
#